data_AF-A0A1H6UPY0-F1
#
_entry.id   AF-A0A1H6UPY0-F1
#
_cell.length_a   1.000
_cell.length_b   1.000
_cell.length_c   1.000
_cell.angle_alpha   90.00
_cell.angle_beta   90.00
_cell.angle_gamma   90.00
#
_symmetry.space_group_name_H-M   'P 1'
#
loop_
_entity.id
_entity.type
_entity.pdbx_description
1 polymer ?
#
loop_
_entity_poly.entity_id
_entity_poly.type
_entity_poly.pdbx_seq_one_letter_code
_entity_poly.pdbx_strand_id
1 'polypeptide(L)'
;MSELYSLQGRFFSAVRNATTGKPGKRTWLGNASAATLAISANKSDKNESFGGSRGLYGSLITGKGGTLNITLDEFLVENLALALHSSPVAIASGTVSAEELPSGLVAGDEVQLDQRFVSSLVLTDGNASPVTLVEGTHYEIVSLAGGIVKVISPASLTQPFEAAYSYAAADSLAIFANSTPPERWIFFDGIN
;
A
#
# COMPACT_ATOMS: atom_id res chain seq x y z
N MET A 1 22.52 21.29 36.07
CA MET A 1 23.04 19.93 35.91
C MET A 1 22.55 19.46 34.54
N SER A 2 23.44 19.05 33.64
CA SER A 2 23.06 18.54 32.32
C SER A 2 22.88 17.04 32.38
N GLU A 3 21.80 16.52 31.83
CA GLU A 3 21.49 15.09 31.77
C GLU A 3 21.61 14.59 30.32
N LEU A 4 22.16 13.38 30.17
CA LEU A 4 22.22 12.70 28.89
C LEU A 4 20.91 11.92 28.68
N TYR A 5 20.36 12.00 27.47
CA TYR A 5 19.13 11.31 27.08
C TYR A 5 19.37 10.56 25.78
N SER A 6 18.87 9.32 25.65
CA SER A 6 19.06 8.50 24.45
C SER A 6 17.82 8.40 23.55
N LEU A 7 16.66 8.88 24.02
CA LEU A 7 15.39 8.95 23.26
C LEU A 7 15.04 7.63 22.55
N GLN A 8 15.33 6.50 23.19
CA GLN A 8 14.84 5.20 22.75
C GLN A 8 13.35 5.08 23.09
N GLY A 9 12.58 4.31 22.33
CA GLY A 9 11.15 4.18 22.61
C GLY A 9 10.36 3.57 21.48
N ARG A 10 9.04 3.48 21.68
CA ARG A 10 8.10 2.93 20.70
C ARG A 10 7.21 4.03 20.12
N PHE A 11 7.03 3.99 18.81
CA PHE A 11 6.04 4.82 18.13
C PHE A 11 4.73 4.07 17.92
N PHE A 12 3.63 4.76 18.19
CA PHE A 12 2.29 4.28 17.91
C PHE A 12 1.51 5.31 17.08
N SER A 13 0.58 4.84 16.25
CA SER A 13 -0.45 5.69 15.65
C SER A 13 -1.85 5.27 16.08
N ALA A 14 -2.79 6.21 16.10
CA ALA A 14 -4.21 5.92 16.23
C ALA A 14 -5.02 6.87 15.35
N VAL A 15 -6.05 6.35 14.66
CA VAL A 15 -7.00 7.19 13.93
C VAL A 15 -7.80 8.05 14.91
N ARG A 16 -7.96 9.33 14.61
CA ARG A 16 -8.81 10.24 15.40
C ARG A 16 -10.27 9.91 15.13
N ASN A 17 -11.05 9.70 16.18
CA ASN A 17 -12.50 9.59 16.06
C ASN A 17 -13.09 10.96 15.71
N ALA A 18 -13.75 11.09 14.56
CA ALA A 18 -14.22 12.37 14.04
C ALA A 18 -15.24 13.07 14.99
N THR A 19 -16.11 12.30 15.64
CA THR A 19 -17.17 12.83 16.52
C THR A 19 -16.66 13.25 17.89
N THR A 20 -15.81 12.43 18.52
CA THR A 20 -15.36 12.63 19.91
C THR A 20 -13.99 13.29 20.00
N GLY A 21 -13.23 13.32 18.90
CA GLY A 21 -11.85 13.79 18.83
C GLY A 21 -10.82 12.91 19.54
N LYS A 22 -11.24 11.82 20.19
CA LYS A 22 -10.36 10.93 20.94
C LYS A 22 -9.56 10.00 20.00
N PRO A 23 -8.36 9.55 20.41
CA PRO A 23 -7.65 8.52 19.68
C PRO A 23 -8.41 7.20 19.72
N GLY A 24 -8.45 6.51 18.58
CA GLY A 24 -8.91 5.12 18.50
C GLY A 24 -7.88 4.13 19.05
N LYS A 25 -7.96 2.88 18.60
CA LYS A 25 -6.98 1.84 18.94
C LYS A 25 -5.57 2.29 18.52
N ARG A 26 -4.61 2.16 19.44
CA ARG A 26 -3.19 2.36 19.15
C ARG A 26 -2.64 1.18 18.38
N THR A 27 -1.94 1.46 17.29
CA THR A 27 -1.19 0.50 16.47
C THR A 27 0.28 0.83 16.59
N TRP A 28 1.09 -0.17 16.96
CA TRP A 28 2.54 -0.02 16.98
C TRP A 28 3.06 0.06 15.55
N LEU A 29 3.94 1.03 15.28
CA LEU A 29 4.45 1.28 13.92
C LEU A 29 5.66 0.43 13.55
N GLY A 30 6.17 -0.41 14.46
CA GLY A 30 7.44 -1.09 14.27
C GLY A 30 8.61 -0.37 14.96
N ASN A 31 9.80 -0.92 14.77
CA ASN A 31 11.07 -0.31 15.12
C ASN A 31 11.31 0.94 14.27
N ALA A 32 11.44 2.07 14.96
CA ALA A 32 11.79 3.33 14.35
C ALA A 32 13.31 3.55 14.46
N SER A 33 14.06 3.30 13.39
CA SER A 33 15.51 3.49 13.37
C SER A 33 15.90 4.97 13.42
N ALA A 34 15.03 5.87 12.96
CA ALA A 34 15.18 7.31 13.09
C ALA A 34 13.83 8.03 13.16
N ALA A 35 13.76 9.11 13.93
CA ALA A 35 12.62 10.03 13.93
C ALA A 35 13.11 11.48 14.01
N THR A 36 12.55 12.36 13.17
CA THR A 36 12.89 13.79 13.13
C THR A 36 11.63 14.64 13.14
N LEU A 37 11.59 15.62 14.05
CA LEU A 37 10.50 16.60 14.15
C LEU A 37 11.03 17.98 13.78
N ALA A 38 10.56 18.51 12.66
CA ALA A 38 10.85 19.87 12.22
C ALA A 38 9.62 20.76 12.44
N ILE A 39 9.74 21.77 13.30
CA ILE A 39 8.69 22.76 13.53
C ILE A 39 9.09 24.06 12.83
N SER A 40 8.17 24.64 12.06
CA SER A 40 8.41 25.86 11.29
C SER A 40 7.32 26.90 11.55
N ALA A 41 7.69 28.17 11.37
CA ALA A 41 6.75 29.28 11.43
C ALA A 41 6.98 30.20 10.24
N ASN A 42 5.92 30.45 9.48
CA ASN A 42 5.93 31.40 8.38
C ASN A 42 5.78 32.81 8.96
N LYS A 43 6.57 33.74 8.44
CA LYS A 43 6.58 35.13 8.89
C LYS A 43 6.37 36.07 7.71
N SER A 44 5.61 37.12 7.96
CA SER A 44 5.52 38.29 7.10
C SER A 44 6.25 39.44 7.79
N ASP A 45 7.42 39.77 7.25
CA ASP A 45 8.27 40.83 7.77
C ASP A 45 7.98 42.15 7.06
N LYS A 46 7.97 43.23 7.83
CA LYS A 46 7.84 44.60 7.32
C LYS A 46 9.13 45.33 7.62
N ASN A 47 9.81 45.79 6.56
CA ASN A 47 10.96 46.67 6.71
C ASN A 47 10.51 48.14 6.71
N GLU A 48 11.20 48.96 7.50
CA GLU A 48 10.97 50.39 7.53
C GLU A 48 11.32 51.04 6.19
N SER A 49 10.67 52.17 5.89
CA SER A 49 10.90 52.96 4.67
C SER A 49 11.34 54.40 4.94
N PHE A 50 11.54 54.76 6.21
CA PHE A 50 11.81 56.13 6.63
C PHE A 50 13.25 56.38 7.13
N GLY A 51 13.95 55.35 7.63
CA GLY A 51 15.29 55.50 8.23
C GLY A 51 16.48 55.38 7.28
N GLY A 52 16.24 55.19 5.98
CA GLY A 52 17.31 55.00 4.98
C GLY A 52 18.08 53.67 5.06
N SER A 53 17.95 52.91 6.16
CA SER A 53 18.62 51.63 6.40
C SER A 53 17.78 50.41 5.99
N ARG A 54 16.46 50.59 5.76
CA ARG A 54 15.49 49.51 5.49
C ARG A 54 15.55 48.39 6.53
N GLY A 55 15.72 48.72 7.81
CA GLY A 55 15.74 47.75 8.90
C GLY A 55 14.41 47.00 9.06
N LEU A 56 14.42 45.86 9.75
CA LEU A 56 13.18 45.16 10.13
C LEU A 56 12.39 46.03 11.13
N TYR A 57 11.18 46.43 10.76
CA TYR A 57 10.30 47.24 11.58
C TYR A 57 9.35 46.38 12.42
N GLY A 58 8.92 45.24 11.89
CA GLY A 58 8.08 44.28 12.59
C GLY A 58 7.91 42.98 11.82
N SER A 59 7.53 41.92 12.53
CA SER A 59 7.32 40.58 11.97
C SER A 59 6.03 40.00 12.53
N LEU A 60 5.17 39.47 11.64
CA LEU A 60 3.94 38.77 12.00
C LEU A 60 4.04 37.29 11.62
N ILE A 61 3.77 36.39 12.57
CA ILE A 61 3.68 34.95 12.28
C ILE A 61 2.36 34.69 11.56
N THR A 62 2.44 34.23 10.31
CA THR A 62 1.28 33.97 9.44
C THR A 62 0.87 32.51 9.40
N GLY A 63 1.75 31.61 9.83
CA GLY A 63 1.46 30.19 9.89
C GLY A 63 2.44 29.46 10.79
N LYS A 64 2.00 28.33 11.33
CA LYS A 64 2.85 27.38 12.06
C LYS A 64 2.67 26.02 11.42
N GLY A 65 3.76 25.33 11.18
CA GLY A 65 3.80 24.00 10.58
C GLY A 65 4.67 23.07 11.40
N GLY A 66 4.49 21.78 11.17
CA GLY A 66 5.33 20.74 11.74
C GLY A 66 5.38 19.55 10.80
N THR A 67 6.56 19.00 10.59
CA THR A 67 6.77 17.77 9.83
C THR A 67 7.46 16.76 10.73
N LEU A 68 6.83 15.61 10.91
CA LEU A 68 7.41 14.46 11.60
C LEU A 68 7.75 13.40 10.55
N ASN A 69 9.02 13.06 10.43
CA ASN A 69 9.48 11.93 9.61
C ASN A 69 9.92 10.81 10.52
N ILE A 70 9.46 9.59 10.25
CA ILE A 70 9.84 8.38 10.97
C ILE A 70 10.29 7.35 9.93
N THR A 71 11.49 6.80 10.10
CA THR A 71 12.00 5.69 9.30
C THR A 71 11.74 4.40 10.08
N LEU A 72 11.01 3.48 9.45
CA LEU A 72 10.58 2.21 10.03
C LEU A 72 11.30 1.06 9.33
N ASP A 73 11.66 0.03 10.08
CA ASP A 73 12.42 -1.10 9.53
C ASP A 73 11.51 -2.27 9.10
N GLU A 74 10.35 -2.46 9.74
CA GLU A 74 9.45 -3.57 9.45
C GLU A 74 8.39 -3.27 8.38
N PHE A 75 8.13 -4.30 7.58
CA PHE A 75 7.06 -4.34 6.60
C PHE A 75 5.74 -4.79 7.26
N LEU A 76 5.02 -3.86 7.89
CA LEU A 76 3.71 -4.11 8.49
C LEU A 76 2.58 -3.64 7.57
N VAL A 77 1.52 -4.45 7.43
CA VAL A 77 0.36 -4.16 6.56
C VAL A 77 -0.27 -2.81 6.92
N GLU A 78 -0.33 -2.47 8.20
CA GLU A 78 -0.86 -1.18 8.67
C GLU A 78 0.01 0.01 8.24
N ASN A 79 1.33 -0.16 8.18
CA ASN A 79 2.26 0.86 7.70
C ASN A 79 2.16 1.04 6.19
N LEU A 80 2.02 -0.06 5.44
CA LEU A 80 1.76 -0.02 4.00
C LEU A 80 0.43 0.62 3.68
N ALA A 81 -0.62 0.29 4.44
CA ALA A 81 -1.92 0.91 4.30
C ALA A 81 -1.84 2.43 4.50
N LEU A 82 -1.03 2.87 5.47
CA LEU A 82 -0.76 4.29 5.70
C LEU A 82 0.00 4.92 4.52
N ALA A 83 1.08 4.28 4.05
CA ALA A 83 1.93 4.79 2.99
C ALA A 83 1.20 4.86 1.62
N LEU A 84 0.34 3.89 1.34
CA LEU A 84 -0.41 3.78 0.07
C LEU A 84 -1.79 4.45 0.13
N HIS A 85 -2.17 5.03 1.27
CA HIS A 85 -3.52 5.54 1.51
C HIS A 85 -4.61 4.51 1.19
N SER A 86 -4.36 3.26 1.59
CA SER A 86 -5.20 2.11 1.30
C SER A 86 -6.14 1.79 2.47
N SER A 87 -7.24 1.10 2.17
CA SER A 87 -8.06 0.39 3.14
C SER A 87 -7.87 -1.11 2.90
N PRO A 88 -7.10 -1.81 3.75
CA PRO A 88 -6.85 -3.24 3.58
C PRO A 88 -8.16 -4.03 3.52
N VAL A 89 -8.26 -4.93 2.55
CA VAL A 89 -9.38 -5.88 2.45
C VAL A 89 -8.81 -7.28 2.56
N ALA A 90 -9.22 -8.01 3.59
CA ALA A 90 -8.86 -9.40 3.76
C ALA A 90 -9.60 -10.26 2.72
N ILE A 91 -8.83 -11.02 1.94
CA ILE A 91 -9.30 -12.03 1.00
C ILE A 91 -9.14 -13.39 1.69
N ALA A 92 -10.26 -14.09 1.89
CA ALA A 92 -10.23 -15.46 2.41
C ALA A 92 -9.75 -16.42 1.31
N SER A 93 -9.02 -17.48 1.69
CA SER A 93 -8.67 -18.56 0.77
C SER A 93 -9.91 -19.21 0.17
N GLY A 94 -9.82 -19.67 -1.08
CA GLY A 94 -10.94 -20.28 -1.76
C GLY A 94 -10.55 -20.99 -3.04
N THR A 95 -11.56 -21.32 -3.85
CA THR A 95 -11.40 -21.95 -5.15
C THR A 95 -12.22 -21.22 -6.19
N VAL A 96 -11.67 -21.11 -7.39
CA VAL A 96 -12.32 -20.60 -8.60
C VAL A 96 -12.46 -21.77 -9.57
N SER A 97 -13.64 -21.94 -10.17
CA SER A 97 -13.95 -23.11 -11.01
C SER A 97 -13.90 -22.82 -12.51
N ALA A 98 -14.13 -21.59 -12.94
CA ALA A 98 -14.19 -21.19 -14.34
C ALA A 98 -14.02 -19.67 -14.47
N GLU A 99 -12.81 -19.16 -14.25
CA GLU A 99 -12.48 -17.78 -14.57
C GLU A 99 -12.17 -17.65 -16.06
N GLU A 100 -12.96 -16.87 -16.78
CA GLU A 100 -12.73 -16.60 -18.20
C GLU A 100 -11.52 -15.69 -18.40
N LEU A 101 -10.53 -16.16 -19.15
CA LEU A 101 -9.39 -15.35 -19.60
C LEU A 101 -9.81 -14.46 -20.78
N PRO A 102 -9.07 -13.35 -21.06
CA PRO A 102 -9.33 -12.51 -22.22
C PRO A 102 -9.37 -13.31 -23.53
N SER A 103 -10.24 -12.90 -24.45
CA SER A 103 -10.32 -13.51 -25.78
C SER A 103 -9.24 -12.98 -26.71
N GLY A 104 -8.82 -13.78 -27.69
CA GLY A 104 -7.89 -13.38 -28.75
C GLY A 104 -6.41 -13.48 -28.35
N LEU A 105 -6.09 -14.23 -27.31
CA LEU A 105 -4.72 -14.49 -26.86
C LEU A 105 -3.92 -15.20 -27.94
N VAL A 106 -2.72 -14.71 -28.21
CA VAL A 106 -1.76 -15.31 -29.13
C VAL A 106 -0.55 -15.86 -28.37
N ALA A 107 0.27 -16.64 -29.06
CA ALA A 107 1.53 -17.15 -28.52
C ALA A 107 2.42 -15.99 -28.03
N GLY A 108 2.85 -16.06 -26.78
CA GLY A 108 3.68 -15.05 -26.14
C GLY A 108 2.93 -14.15 -25.16
N ASP A 109 1.60 -14.08 -25.23
CA ASP A 109 0.80 -13.22 -24.35
C ASP A 109 0.82 -13.72 -22.90
N GLU A 110 0.89 -12.79 -21.96
CA GLU A 110 0.77 -13.06 -20.52
C GLU A 110 -0.58 -12.56 -20.00
N VAL A 111 -1.23 -13.42 -19.21
CA VAL A 111 -2.52 -13.13 -18.58
C VAL A 111 -2.36 -13.26 -17.08
N GLN A 112 -2.94 -12.31 -16.38
CA GLN A 112 -3.01 -12.32 -14.93
C GLN A 112 -4.41 -12.78 -14.50
N LEU A 113 -4.46 -13.80 -13.66
CA LEU A 113 -5.66 -14.31 -13.02
C LEU A 113 -6.21 -13.26 -12.04
N ASP A 114 -7.46 -13.40 -11.62
CA ASP A 114 -8.09 -12.49 -10.66
C ASP A 114 -7.47 -12.61 -9.25
N GLN A 115 -7.05 -13.81 -8.85
CA GLN A 115 -6.48 -14.06 -7.52
C GLN A 115 -4.96 -14.28 -7.54
N ARG A 116 -4.34 -14.23 -6.35
CA ARG A 116 -2.90 -14.41 -6.11
C ARG A 116 -2.64 -15.63 -5.26
N PHE A 117 -1.38 -16.07 -5.20
CA PHE A 117 -0.97 -17.26 -4.44
C PHE A 117 -1.78 -18.50 -4.85
N VAL A 118 -1.80 -18.72 -6.17
CA VAL A 118 -2.59 -19.74 -6.85
C VAL A 118 -1.94 -21.13 -6.70
N SER A 119 -2.76 -22.17 -6.64
CA SER A 119 -2.36 -23.58 -6.59
C SER A 119 -3.38 -24.44 -7.34
N SER A 120 -2.97 -25.64 -7.78
CA SER A 120 -3.82 -26.57 -8.53
C SER A 120 -4.49 -25.94 -9.76
N LEU A 121 -3.75 -25.12 -10.50
CA LEU A 121 -4.25 -24.45 -11.70
C LEU A 121 -4.50 -25.47 -12.82
N VAL A 122 -5.71 -25.41 -13.39
CA VAL A 122 -6.12 -26.15 -14.57
C VAL A 122 -6.73 -25.16 -15.54
N LEU A 123 -6.27 -25.17 -16.79
CA LEU A 123 -6.86 -24.36 -17.86
C LEU A 123 -7.66 -25.27 -18.80
N THR A 124 -8.83 -24.82 -19.24
CA THR A 124 -9.67 -25.50 -20.24
C THR A 124 -10.01 -24.56 -21.38
N ASP A 125 -10.27 -25.12 -22.57
CA ASP A 125 -10.72 -24.33 -23.72
C ASP A 125 -12.23 -24.06 -23.67
N GLY A 126 -12.70 -23.04 -24.39
CA GLY A 126 -14.10 -22.58 -24.37
C GLY A 126 -15.06 -23.45 -25.19
N ASN A 127 -14.72 -24.71 -25.45
CA ASN A 127 -15.55 -25.60 -26.27
C ASN A 127 -16.72 -26.19 -25.46
N ALA A 128 -17.81 -26.61 -26.12
CA ALA A 128 -18.96 -27.24 -25.46
C ALA A 128 -18.60 -28.57 -24.75
N SER A 129 -17.51 -29.22 -25.17
CA SER A 129 -16.81 -30.26 -24.44
C SER A 129 -15.37 -29.80 -24.24
N PRO A 130 -15.07 -29.11 -23.13
CA PRO A 130 -13.79 -28.43 -22.92
C PRO A 130 -12.62 -29.40 -22.97
N VAL A 131 -11.57 -29.02 -23.70
CA VAL A 131 -10.28 -29.69 -23.72
C VAL A 131 -9.39 -29.08 -22.64
N THR A 132 -8.81 -29.91 -21.78
CA THR A 132 -7.82 -29.46 -20.79
C THR A 132 -6.52 -29.08 -21.48
N LEU A 133 -6.07 -27.85 -21.25
CA LEU A 133 -4.78 -27.35 -21.70
C LEU A 133 -3.66 -28.05 -20.93
N VAL A 134 -2.50 -28.14 -21.57
CA VAL A 134 -1.33 -28.88 -21.08
C VAL A 134 -0.21 -27.87 -20.88
N GLU A 135 0.28 -27.77 -19.65
CA GLU A 135 1.41 -26.93 -19.30
C GLU A 135 2.67 -27.36 -20.09
N GLY A 136 3.47 -26.39 -20.54
CA GLY A 136 4.64 -26.59 -21.39
C GLY A 136 4.33 -26.75 -22.89
N THR A 137 3.07 -27.04 -23.25
CA THR A 137 2.64 -27.15 -24.66
C THR A 137 1.73 -25.98 -25.05
N HIS A 138 0.64 -25.82 -24.32
CA HIS A 138 -0.39 -24.82 -24.60
C HIS A 138 -0.13 -23.51 -23.85
N TYR A 139 0.35 -23.60 -22.61
CA TYR A 139 0.66 -22.48 -21.74
C TYR A 139 1.85 -22.79 -20.82
N GLU A 140 2.43 -21.77 -20.21
CA GLU A 140 3.47 -21.82 -19.18
C GLU A 140 3.00 -21.06 -17.94
N ILE A 141 3.33 -21.56 -16.75
CA ILE A 141 3.11 -20.84 -15.51
C ILE A 141 4.29 -19.90 -15.26
N VAL A 142 4.06 -18.60 -15.37
CA VAL A 142 5.09 -17.57 -15.11
C VAL A 142 5.24 -17.35 -13.60
N SER A 143 4.12 -17.26 -12.88
CA SER A 143 4.14 -17.09 -11.43
C SER A 143 2.84 -17.53 -10.77
N LEU A 144 2.88 -18.58 -9.94
CA LEU A 144 1.75 -18.96 -9.09
C LEU A 144 1.45 -17.91 -8.01
N ALA A 145 2.49 -17.29 -7.44
CA ALA A 145 2.33 -16.22 -6.45
C ALA A 145 1.65 -14.99 -7.08
N GLY A 146 2.04 -14.62 -8.29
CA GLY A 146 1.45 -13.51 -9.04
C GLY A 146 0.14 -13.84 -9.77
N GLY A 147 -0.22 -15.12 -9.86
CA GLY A 147 -1.32 -15.60 -10.69
C GLY A 147 -1.10 -15.29 -12.18
N ILE A 148 0.12 -15.47 -12.69
CA ILE A 148 0.49 -15.10 -14.07
C ILE A 148 0.76 -16.36 -14.89
N VAL A 149 0.11 -16.44 -16.04
CA VAL A 149 0.31 -17.49 -17.04
C VAL A 149 0.66 -16.89 -18.40
N LYS A 150 1.41 -17.62 -19.20
CA LYS A 150 1.80 -17.24 -20.56
C LYS A 150 1.27 -18.24 -21.56
N VAL A 151 0.67 -17.75 -22.64
CA VAL A 151 0.19 -18.60 -23.73
C VAL A 151 1.36 -18.98 -24.64
N ILE A 152 1.50 -20.27 -24.96
CA ILE A 152 2.56 -20.78 -25.86
C ILE A 152 2.00 -21.08 -27.25
N SER A 153 0.92 -21.87 -27.32
CA SER A 153 0.36 -22.29 -28.62
C SER A 153 -1.17 -22.44 -28.55
N PRO A 154 -1.93 -21.36 -28.84
CA PRO A 154 -3.39 -21.39 -28.73
C PRO A 154 -4.10 -21.90 -30.00
N ALA A 155 -3.38 -22.09 -31.11
CA ALA A 155 -3.95 -22.17 -32.47
C ALA A 155 -4.93 -23.33 -32.72
N SER A 156 -4.91 -24.38 -31.91
CA SER A 156 -5.80 -25.54 -32.02
C SER A 156 -6.95 -25.58 -31.00
N LEU A 157 -7.07 -24.54 -30.15
CA LEU A 157 -7.98 -24.51 -29.01
C LEU A 157 -8.99 -23.36 -29.13
N THR A 158 -10.17 -23.54 -28.55
CA THR A 158 -11.23 -22.52 -28.59
C THR A 158 -11.08 -21.53 -27.45
N GLN A 159 -11.15 -20.23 -27.74
CA GLN A 159 -11.14 -19.16 -26.73
C GLN A 159 -12.56 -18.61 -26.47
N PRO A 160 -12.83 -17.99 -25.31
CA PRO A 160 -11.92 -17.75 -24.18
C PRO A 160 -11.49 -19.04 -23.47
N PHE A 161 -10.30 -19.03 -22.87
CA PHE A 161 -9.85 -20.12 -21.99
C PHE A 161 -10.43 -19.89 -20.60
N GLU A 162 -10.72 -20.97 -19.88
CA GLU A 162 -11.23 -20.91 -18.52
C GLU A 162 -10.17 -21.45 -17.54
N ALA A 163 -10.01 -20.77 -16.41
CA ALA A 163 -9.10 -21.15 -15.35
C ALA A 163 -9.85 -21.67 -14.11
N ALA A 164 -9.48 -22.86 -13.67
CA ALA A 164 -9.91 -23.44 -12.41
C ALA A 164 -8.69 -23.56 -11.49
N TYR A 165 -8.78 -23.05 -10.26
CA TYR A 165 -7.67 -23.05 -9.32
C TYR A 165 -8.07 -22.81 -7.87
N SER A 166 -7.16 -23.09 -6.94
CA SER A 166 -7.26 -22.71 -5.53
C SER A 166 -6.36 -21.52 -5.23
N TYR A 167 -6.74 -20.64 -4.30
CA TYR A 167 -5.94 -19.48 -3.91
C TYR A 167 -5.87 -19.32 -2.39
N ALA A 168 -4.73 -18.83 -1.90
CA ALA A 168 -4.51 -18.62 -0.47
C ALA A 168 -5.13 -17.30 0.02
N ALA A 169 -5.26 -17.17 1.35
CA ALA A 169 -5.68 -15.91 1.96
C ALA A 169 -4.61 -14.83 1.75
N ALA A 170 -5.05 -13.59 1.55
CA ALA A 170 -4.18 -12.44 1.32
C ALA A 170 -4.85 -11.15 1.78
N ASP A 171 -4.05 -10.09 1.97
CA ASP A 171 -4.56 -8.74 2.19
C ASP A 171 -4.39 -7.92 0.91
N SER A 172 -5.51 -7.44 0.36
CA SER A 172 -5.50 -6.54 -0.79
C SER A 172 -5.34 -5.10 -0.34
N LEU A 173 -4.40 -4.39 -0.96
CA LEU A 173 -4.08 -2.99 -0.69
C LEU A 173 -4.25 -2.15 -1.96
N ALA A 174 -5.42 -1.53 -2.12
CA ALA A 174 -5.67 -0.60 -3.22
C ALA A 174 -5.09 0.79 -2.92
N ILE A 175 -4.23 1.30 -3.82
CA ILE A 175 -3.61 2.62 -3.68
C ILE A 175 -4.69 3.71 -3.79
N PHE A 176 -4.67 4.67 -2.87
CA PHE A 176 -5.65 5.77 -2.78
C PHE A 176 -7.12 5.36 -2.66
N ALA A 177 -7.40 4.16 -2.12
CA ALA A 177 -8.77 3.77 -1.78
C ALA A 177 -9.42 4.71 -0.77
N ASN A 178 -8.62 5.35 0.09
CA ASN A 178 -9.06 6.43 0.97
C ASN A 178 -8.77 7.80 0.34
N SER A 179 -9.79 8.42 -0.26
CA SER A 179 -9.68 9.73 -0.93
C SER A 179 -9.29 10.88 0.02
N THR A 180 -9.60 10.74 1.31
CA THR A 180 -9.15 11.65 2.37
C THR A 180 -8.46 10.84 3.46
N PRO A 181 -7.12 10.94 3.60
CA PRO A 181 -6.40 10.24 4.65
C PRO A 181 -6.91 10.67 6.03
N PRO A 182 -7.18 9.74 6.96
CA PRO A 182 -7.69 10.10 8.27
C PRO A 182 -6.64 10.86 9.08
N GLU A 183 -7.09 11.82 9.88
CA GLU A 183 -6.27 12.45 10.91
C GLU A 183 -5.82 11.40 11.94
N ARG A 184 -4.55 11.45 12.33
CA ARG A 184 -3.95 10.49 13.25
C ARG A 184 -3.26 11.17 14.41
N TRP A 185 -3.35 10.51 15.55
CA TRP A 185 -2.50 10.75 16.70
C TRP A 185 -1.22 9.95 16.53
N ILE A 186 -0.07 10.58 16.81
CA ILE A 186 1.22 9.91 16.93
C ILE A 186 1.64 9.98 18.40
N PHE A 187 2.05 8.83 18.94
CA PHE A 187 2.54 8.71 20.31
C PHE A 187 3.98 8.21 20.26
N PHE A 188 4.86 8.90 20.98
CA PHE A 188 6.18 8.41 21.28
C PHE A 188 6.22 8.05 22.76
N ASP A 189 6.41 6.75 23.05
CA ASP A 189 6.59 6.24 24.40
C ASP A 189 8.09 6.03 24.62
N GLY A 190 8.73 7.08 25.15
CA GLY A 190 10.18 7.16 25.35
C GLY A 190 10.62 6.43 26.61
N ILE A 191 11.67 5.64 26.49
CA ILE A 191 12.40 4.97 27.56
C ILE A 191 13.80 5.62 27.60
N ASN A 192 14.14 6.25 28.72
CA ASN A 192 15.43 6.88 28.94
C ASN A 192 16.12 6.28 30.15
#